data_AF-W6TER1-F1
#
_entry.id   AF-W6TER1-F1
#
_cell.length_a   1.000
_cell.length_b   1.000
_cell.length_c   1.000
_cell.angle_alpha   90.00
_cell.angle_beta   90.00
_cell.angle_gamma   90.00
#
_symmetry.space_group_name_H-M   'P 1'
#
loop_
_entity.id
_entity.type
_entity.pdbx_description
1 polymer ?
#
loop_
_entity_poly.entity_id
_entity_poly.type
_entity_poly.pdbx_seq_one_letter_code
_entity_poly.pdbx_strand_id
1 'polypeptide(L)'
;MDTKLATLLGKAELSSDLSTKVNDAKVKSTAFLNTLKSSTTEFDKEGASDADSKKALFKDNADKTKGRDELDKLNTSIDILMASFKKELDDSIKKLIEEPVRPDIVGN
;
A
#
# COMPACT_ATOMS: atom_id res chain seq x y z
N MET A 1 -6.53 -7.79 1.37
CA MET A 1 -5.81 -6.65 0.78
C MET A 1 -5.27 -7.00 -0.60
N ASP A 2 -4.42 -8.03 -0.71
CA ASP A 2 -3.78 -8.51 -1.95
C ASP A 2 -4.68 -8.50 -3.21
N THR A 3 -5.85 -9.14 -3.16
CA THR A 3 -6.78 -9.18 -4.31
C THR A 3 -7.22 -7.79 -4.78
N LYS A 4 -7.49 -6.86 -3.85
CA LYS A 4 -7.89 -5.48 -4.20
C LYS A 4 -6.73 -4.75 -4.88
N LEU A 5 -5.50 -4.95 -4.41
CA LEU A 5 -4.31 -4.38 -5.03
C LEU A 5 -4.03 -4.98 -6.41
N ALA A 6 -4.26 -6.28 -6.59
CA ALA A 6 -4.17 -6.93 -7.90
C ALA A 6 -5.20 -6.36 -8.89
N THR A 7 -6.45 -6.18 -8.45
CA THR A 7 -7.50 -5.53 -9.26
C THR A 7 -7.14 -4.09 -9.59
N LEU A 8 -6.59 -3.34 -8.64
CA LEU A 8 -6.17 -1.95 -8.88
C LEU A 8 -5.03 -1.89 -9.90
N LEU A 9 -4.01 -2.75 -9.77
CA LEU A 9 -2.88 -2.82 -10.69
C LEU A 9 -3.30 -3.15 -12.13
N GLY A 10 -4.39 -3.91 -12.29
CA GLY A 10 -4.97 -4.23 -13.59
C GLY A 10 -5.75 -3.10 -14.26
N LYS A 11 -5.89 -1.92 -13.65
CA LYS A 11 -6.57 -0.77 -14.27
C LYS A 11 -5.64 -0.04 -15.24
N ALA A 12 -6.09 0.12 -16.48
CA ALA A 12 -5.32 0.73 -17.57
C ALA A 12 -5.00 2.22 -17.38
N GLU A 13 -5.68 2.91 -16.47
CA GLU A 13 -5.59 4.37 -16.28
C GLU A 13 -4.57 4.79 -15.21
N LEU A 14 -3.87 3.84 -14.58
CA LEU A 14 -2.86 4.19 -13.59
C LEU A 14 -1.63 4.80 -14.27
N SER A 15 -1.12 5.90 -13.70
CA SER A 15 0.21 6.41 -14.05
C SER A 15 1.27 5.33 -13.80
N SER A 16 2.41 5.43 -14.47
CA SER A 16 3.54 4.49 -14.26
C SER A 16 4.03 4.51 -12.79
N ASP A 17 4.04 5.69 -12.18
CA ASP A 17 4.43 5.88 -10.78
C ASP A 17 3.43 5.22 -9.81
N LEU A 18 2.12 5.46 -9.99
CA LEU A 18 1.09 4.80 -9.21
C LEU A 18 1.09 3.28 -9.43
N SER A 19 1.25 2.81 -10.66
CA SER A 19 1.35 1.38 -10.97
C SER A 19 2.49 0.71 -10.20
N THR A 20 3.65 1.37 -10.14
CA THR A 20 4.81 0.90 -9.38
C THR A 20 4.50 0.79 -7.88
N LYS A 21 3.87 1.82 -7.31
CA LYS A 21 3.50 1.86 -5.88
C LYS A 21 2.40 0.87 -5.51
N VAL A 22 1.41 0.67 -6.39
CA VAL A 22 0.39 -0.37 -6.23
C VAL A 22 1.03 -1.75 -6.24
N ASN A 23 1.95 -2.00 -7.19
CA ASN A 23 2.66 -3.28 -7.26
C ASN A 23 3.53 -3.52 -6.02
N ASP A 24 4.23 -2.50 -5.52
CA ASP A 24 5.02 -2.60 -4.29
C ASP A 24 4.14 -2.98 -3.07
N ALA A 25 3.02 -2.30 -2.89
CA ALA A 25 2.05 -2.65 -1.83
C ALA A 25 1.49 -4.07 -2.02
N LYS A 26 1.24 -4.48 -3.26
CA LYS A 26 0.78 -5.84 -3.58
C LYS A 26 1.81 -6.89 -3.17
N VAL A 27 3.07 -6.71 -3.57
CA VAL A 27 4.18 -7.62 -3.21
C VAL A 27 4.30 -7.75 -1.69
N LYS A 28 4.23 -6.63 -0.96
CA LYS A 28 4.25 -6.63 0.51
C LYS A 28 3.02 -7.31 1.11
N SER A 29 1.83 -7.16 0.52
CA SER A 29 0.62 -7.88 0.95
C SER A 29 0.74 -9.37 0.71
N THR A 30 1.32 -9.80 -0.41
CA THR A 30 1.59 -11.21 -0.69
C THR A 30 2.60 -11.77 0.33
N ALA A 31 3.68 -11.04 0.62
CA ALA A 31 4.68 -11.44 1.60
C ALA A 31 4.08 -11.66 3.00
N PHE A 32 3.27 -10.71 3.48
CA PHE A 32 2.56 -10.86 4.75
C PHE A 32 1.67 -12.12 4.78
N LEU A 33 0.88 -12.35 3.73
CA LEU A 33 0.02 -13.54 3.65
C LEU A 33 0.85 -14.83 3.61
N ASN A 34 1.99 -14.84 2.95
CA ASN A 34 2.88 -16.01 2.90
C ASN A 34 3.47 -16.31 4.27
N THR A 35 3.91 -15.29 5.03
CA THR A 35 4.40 -15.47 6.41
C THR A 35 3.32 -16.01 7.34
N LEU A 36 2.07 -15.52 7.21
CA LEU A 36 0.96 -16.07 8.00
C LEU A 36 0.69 -17.54 7.65
N LYS A 37 0.69 -17.88 6.36
CA LYS A 37 0.46 -19.25 5.88
C LYS A 37 1.59 -20.22 6.25
N SER A 38 2.83 -19.74 6.39
CA SER A 38 3.93 -20.60 6.85
C SER A 38 3.89 -20.84 8.37
N SER A 39 3.07 -20.08 9.11
CA SER A 39 2.91 -20.18 10.56
C SER A 39 1.54 -20.75 11.00
N THR A 40 0.79 -21.38 10.08
CA THR A 40 -0.55 -21.91 10.39
C THR A 40 -0.53 -23.02 11.43
N THR A 41 0.55 -23.81 11.52
CA THR A 41 0.66 -24.85 12.54
C THR A 41 0.70 -24.28 13.97
N GLU A 42 1.17 -23.05 14.16
CA GLU A 42 1.14 -22.39 15.47
C GLU A 42 -0.19 -21.69 15.75
N PHE A 43 -0.90 -21.24 14.71
CA PHE A 43 -2.18 -20.54 14.86
C PHE A 43 -3.38 -21.49 14.97
N ASP A 44 -3.34 -22.63 14.28
CA ASP A 44 -4.48 -23.54 14.11
C ASP A 44 -4.41 -24.76 15.05
N LYS A 45 -3.42 -24.81 15.93
CA LYS A 45 -3.29 -25.89 16.93
C LYS A 45 -4.27 -25.72 18.09
N GLU A 46 -4.70 -26.85 18.64
CA GLU A 46 -5.47 -26.87 19.88
C GLU A 46 -4.62 -26.26 21.02
N GLY A 47 -5.20 -25.29 21.74
CA GLY A 47 -4.49 -24.53 22.77
C GLY A 47 -3.49 -23.49 22.23
N ALA A 48 -3.69 -22.98 21.00
CA ALA A 48 -2.90 -21.86 20.48
C ALA A 48 -2.81 -20.70 21.49
N SER A 49 -1.57 -20.26 21.77
CA SER A 49 -1.29 -19.17 22.70
C SER A 49 -1.42 -17.82 22.01
N ASP A 50 -1.79 -16.79 22.78
CA ASP A 50 -1.82 -15.41 22.29
C ASP A 50 -0.42 -14.90 21.86
N ALA A 51 0.65 -15.55 22.31
CA ALA A 51 2.02 -15.15 22.04
C ALA A 51 2.34 -15.19 20.55
N ASP A 52 1.92 -16.24 19.84
CA ASP A 52 2.18 -16.38 18.40
C ASP A 52 1.33 -15.38 17.59
N SER A 53 0.07 -15.16 17.98
CA SER A 53 -0.78 -14.13 17.36
C SER A 53 -0.23 -12.72 17.57
N LYS A 54 0.36 -12.43 18.74
CA LYS A 54 1.02 -11.14 19.01
C LYS A 54 2.23 -10.92 18.10
N LYS A 55 3.03 -11.96 17.83
CA LYS A 55 4.15 -11.88 16.87
C LYS A 55 3.73 -11.58 15.43
N ALA A 56 2.49 -11.92 15.08
CA ALA A 56 1.94 -11.70 13.75
C ALA A 56 1.25 -10.33 13.60
N LEU A 57 0.55 -9.86 14.63
CA LEU A 57 -0.39 -8.73 14.51
C LEU A 57 -0.14 -7.58 15.50
N PHE A 58 0.40 -7.86 16.69
CA PHE A 58 0.50 -6.86 17.74
C PHE A 58 1.71 -5.94 17.52
N LYS A 59 1.44 -4.64 17.38
CA LYS A 59 2.45 -3.65 16.97
C LYS A 59 3.60 -3.47 17.96
N ASP A 60 3.30 -3.61 19.25
CA ASP A 60 4.24 -3.37 20.35
C ASP A 60 4.86 -4.69 20.86
N ASN A 61 4.65 -5.81 20.15
CA ASN A 61 5.34 -7.06 20.49
C ASN A 61 6.83 -6.95 20.16
N ALA A 62 7.68 -7.41 21.07
CA ALA A 62 9.13 -7.38 20.87
C ALA A 62 9.59 -8.33 19.76
N ASP A 63 8.93 -9.48 19.61
CA ASP A 63 9.19 -10.45 18.55
C ASP A 63 8.15 -10.29 17.43
N LYS A 64 8.58 -10.06 16.20
CA LYS A 64 7.70 -9.74 15.06
C LYS A 64 7.79 -10.76 13.92
N THR A 65 8.44 -11.90 14.19
CA THR A 65 8.88 -12.89 13.19
C THR A 65 7.75 -13.63 12.47
N LYS A 66 6.52 -13.56 12.96
CA LYS A 66 5.35 -14.27 12.39
C LYS A 66 4.43 -13.39 11.55
N GLY A 67 4.90 -12.22 11.12
CA GLY A 67 4.17 -11.38 10.16
C GLY A 67 4.06 -9.91 10.54
N ARG A 68 4.39 -9.52 11.78
CA ARG A 68 4.26 -8.11 12.17
C ARG A 68 5.23 -7.22 11.40
N ASP A 69 6.43 -7.70 11.09
CA ASP A 69 7.39 -6.97 10.27
C ASP A 69 6.90 -6.76 8.82
N GLU A 70 6.31 -7.79 8.21
CA GLU A 70 5.69 -7.67 6.89
C GLU A 70 4.47 -6.74 6.91
N LEU A 71 3.69 -6.77 8.00
CA LEU A 71 2.55 -5.87 8.17
C LEU A 71 2.98 -4.40 8.31
N ASP A 72 4.06 -4.13 9.04
CA ASP A 72 4.64 -2.78 9.17
C ASP A 72 5.12 -2.25 7.80
N LYS A 73 5.78 -3.11 7.01
CA LYS A 73 6.19 -2.79 5.64
C LYS A 73 4.98 -2.53 4.72
N LEU A 74 3.95 -3.37 4.82
CA LEU A 74 2.72 -3.20 4.05
C LEU A 74 2.04 -1.87 4.39
N ASN A 75 1.87 -1.54 5.67
CA ASN A 75 1.29 -0.26 6.09
C ASN A 75 2.07 0.92 5.51
N THR A 76 3.39 0.91 5.63
CA THR A 76 4.25 1.96 5.07
C THR A 76 4.04 2.13 3.56
N SER A 77 3.96 1.02 2.81
CA SER A 77 3.71 1.09 1.36
C SER A 77 2.32 1.62 1.00
N ILE A 78 1.30 1.30 1.81
CA ILE A 78 -0.06 1.82 1.63
C ILE A 78 -0.11 3.32 1.93
N ASP A 79 0.60 3.80 2.95
CA ASP A 79 0.68 5.23 3.26
C ASP A 79 1.34 6.02 2.12
N ILE A 80 2.45 5.50 1.58
CA ILE A 80 3.13 6.09 0.42
C ILE A 80 2.22 6.11 -0.82
N LEU A 81 1.50 5.01 -1.06
CA LEU A 81 0.55 4.90 -2.17
C LEU A 81 -0.57 5.93 -2.03
N MET A 82 -1.18 6.04 -0.85
CA MET A 82 -2.25 6.99 -0.55
C MET A 82 -1.79 8.44 -0.69
N ALA A 83 -0.59 8.77 -0.22
CA ALA A 83 -0.01 10.10 -0.39
C ALA A 83 0.19 10.45 -1.87
N SER A 84 0.64 9.48 -2.69
CA SER A 84 0.87 9.69 -4.12
C SER A 84 -0.45 9.88 -4.89
N PHE A 85 -1.48 9.08 -4.59
CA PHE A 85 -2.81 9.25 -5.16
C PHE A 85 -3.42 10.62 -4.83
N LYS A 86 -3.33 11.05 -3.57
CA LYS A 86 -3.81 12.37 -3.15
C LYS A 86 -3.08 13.48 -3.90
N LYS A 87 -1.76 13.37 -4.04
CA LYS A 87 -0.96 14.34 -4.78
C LYS A 87 -1.38 14.43 -6.26
N GLU A 88 -1.53 13.31 -6.96
CA GLU A 88 -1.95 13.33 -8.37
C GLU A 88 -3.36 13.92 -8.54
N LEU A 89 -4.27 13.64 -7.60
CA LEU A 89 -5.61 14.23 -7.59
C LEU A 89 -5.54 15.74 -7.37
N ASP A 90 -4.79 16.20 -6.37
CA ASP A 90 -4.63 17.62 -6.04
C ASP A 90 -3.99 18.38 -7.21
N ASP A 91 -2.95 17.81 -7.84
CA ASP A 91 -2.31 18.38 -9.03
C ASP A 91 -3.29 18.49 -10.20
N SER A 92 -4.16 17.51 -10.39
CA SER A 92 -5.18 17.50 -11.45
C SER A 92 -6.27 18.54 -11.21
N ILE A 93 -6.74 18.67 -9.96
CA ILE A 93 -7.68 19.72 -9.56
C ILE A 93 -7.05 21.09 -9.76
N LYS A 94 -5.79 21.28 -9.35
CA LYS A 94 -5.07 22.54 -9.50
C LYS A 94 -4.99 22.98 -10.98
N LYS A 95 -4.65 22.06 -11.88
CA LYS A 95 -4.61 22.34 -13.33
C LYS A 95 -5.97 22.70 -13.91
N LEU A 96 -7.07 22.17 -13.35
CA LEU A 96 -8.42 22.48 -13.82
C LEU A 96 -8.88 23.88 -13.41
N ILE A 97 -8.41 24.39 -12.27
CA ILE A 97 -8.79 25.70 -11.73
C ILE A 97 -7.80 26.83 -12.06
N GLU A 98 -6.60 26.50 -12.55
CA GLU A 98 -5.63 27.49 -13.01
C GLU A 98 -6.21 28.25 -14.23
N GLU A 99 -6.27 29.58 -14.14
CA GLU A 99 -6.73 30.41 -15.25
C GLU A 99 -5.83 30.19 -16.47
N PRO A 100 -6.40 30.12 -17.69
CA PRO A 100 -5.60 29.99 -18.89
C PRO A 100 -4.66 31.19 -19.00
N VAL A 101 -3.35 30.92 -19.09
CA VAL A 101 -2.34 31.94 -19.38
C VAL A 101 -2.68 32.54 -20.74
N ARG A 102 -3.17 33.77 -20.76
CA ARG A 102 -3.39 34.51 -22.02
C ARG A 102 -2.02 34.64 -22.67
N PRO A 103 -1.78 34.14 -23.89
CA PRO A 103 -0.52 34.39 -24.56
C PRO A 103 -0.37 35.90 -24.70
N ASP A 104 0.73 36.45 -24.18
CA ASP A 104 1.06 37.86 -24.33
C ASP A 104 1.04 38.17 -25.83
N ILE A 105 0.05 38.96 -26.25
CA ILE A 105 0.00 39.47 -27.61
C ILE A 105 1.11 40.50 -27.66
N VAL A 106 2.29 40.10 -28.13
CA VAL A 106 3.38 41.02 -28.45
C VAL A 106 2.84 41.93 -29.56
N GLY A 107 2.51 43.16 -29.18
CA GLY A 107 1.96 44.18 -30.07
C GLY A 107 2.89 44.44 -31.24
N ASN A 108 2.30 44.46 -32.44
CA ASN A 108 2.95 44.78 -33.70
C ASN A 108 2.91 46.28 -33.96
#